data_AF-A0A382LYQ5-F1
#
_entry.id   AF-A0A382LYQ5-F1
#
_cell.length_a   1.000
_cell.length_b   1.000
_cell.length_c   1.000
_cell.angle_alpha   90.00
_cell.angle_beta   90.00
_cell.angle_gamma   90.00
#
_symmetry.space_group_name_H-M   'P 1'
#
loop_
_entity.id
_entity.type
_entity.pdbx_description
1 polymer ?
#
loop_
_entity_poly.entity_id
_entity_poly.type
_entity_poly.pdbx_seq_one_letter_code
_entity_poly.pdbx_strand_id
1 'polypeptide(L)'
;MWVGPLKHNPKNMNSTKELKIDVATDCAKICFLAENNYITLAEKTFEEITHKIDNPEVLGGFLKKPAISIFLSHNINQQYVQTVDFFEKYENLLKDDAIALTLVGEAFKNLNVPKKAENFLVRAIQSNDSHPEPHLLLGDIYSKSKPKLALEHYKQYHKYSSSTLGTRIFIKRIKSLLTEKKDLFFFKKLQVAFIGNFTIEPIRASMDAECFKQGINPQFYFGGYDQYSQEILNADSALYQFDPAVTVLLLDSKTLVPELFNNFFEVASVDRFVLVEKKLKLVETLCENFLKLSKSHLIISNFIFSEQYHMGIYDSKIENGQKEILEKMNSKLLSYTRVNPQRFHFLDTEKVLANYGK
;
A
#
# COMPACT_ATOMS: atom_id res chain seq x y z
N MET A 1 -73.71 13.28 -19.35
CA MET A 1 -72.71 12.66 -18.46
C MET A 1 -72.22 11.36 -19.10
N TRP A 2 -71.21 11.43 -19.97
CA TRP A 2 -70.56 10.27 -20.59
C TRP A 2 -69.07 10.64 -20.76
N VAL A 3 -68.20 9.98 -20.00
CA VAL A 3 -66.75 9.98 -20.23
C VAL A 3 -66.38 8.52 -20.49
N GLY A 4 -66.03 8.21 -21.73
CA GLY A 4 -65.61 6.88 -22.15
C GLY A 4 -64.23 6.49 -21.60
N PRO A 5 -63.91 5.18 -21.54
CA PRO A 5 -62.72 4.69 -20.87
C PRO A 5 -61.45 5.08 -21.63
N LEU A 6 -60.48 5.63 -20.91
CA LEU A 6 -59.11 5.86 -21.35
C LEU A 6 -58.48 4.52 -21.75
N LYS A 7 -58.26 4.31 -23.06
CA LYS A 7 -57.47 3.19 -23.57
C LYS A 7 -56.00 3.39 -23.20
N HIS A 8 -55.53 2.71 -22.15
CA HIS A 8 -54.09 2.47 -21.98
C HIS A 8 -53.64 1.45 -23.04
N ASN A 9 -52.72 1.85 -23.92
CA ASN A 9 -52.23 1.04 -25.04
C ASN A 9 -51.02 0.18 -24.60
N PRO A 10 -51.14 -1.17 -24.47
CA PRO A 10 -50.06 -2.03 -23.98
C PRO A 10 -48.87 -2.18 -24.95
N LYS A 11 -49.04 -1.81 -26.22
CA LYS A 11 -48.02 -1.99 -27.28
C LYS A 11 -46.77 -1.13 -27.09
N ASN A 12 -46.87 0.04 -26.44
CA ASN A 12 -45.72 0.93 -26.24
C ASN A 12 -44.77 0.45 -25.12
N MET A 13 -45.23 -0.35 -24.15
CA MET A 13 -44.37 -0.89 -23.09
C MET A 13 -43.49 -2.06 -23.57
N ASN A 14 -44.00 -2.90 -24.48
CA ASN A 14 -43.23 -4.02 -25.03
C ASN A 14 -42.15 -3.55 -26.02
N SER A 15 -42.46 -2.61 -26.92
CA SER A 15 -41.48 -2.06 -27.87
C SER A 15 -40.32 -1.36 -27.16
N THR A 16 -40.61 -0.59 -26.10
CA THR A 16 -39.57 0.08 -25.30
C THR A 16 -38.69 -0.91 -24.52
N LYS A 17 -39.23 -2.08 -24.15
CA LYS A 17 -38.50 -3.12 -23.42
C LYS A 17 -37.63 -3.96 -24.36
N GLU A 18 -38.12 -4.29 -25.54
CA GLU A 18 -37.36 -4.96 -26.61
C GLU A 18 -36.21 -4.06 -27.09
N LEU A 19 -36.47 -2.77 -27.36
CA LEU A 19 -35.43 -1.82 -27.76
C LEU A 19 -34.31 -1.69 -26.70
N LYS A 20 -34.66 -1.75 -25.40
CA LYS A 20 -33.66 -1.74 -24.31
C LYS A 20 -32.81 -3.02 -24.26
N ILE A 21 -33.38 -4.18 -24.58
CA ILE A 21 -32.66 -5.47 -24.60
C ILE A 21 -31.68 -5.50 -25.77
N ASP A 22 -32.11 -5.03 -26.94
CA ASP A 22 -31.25 -4.96 -28.14
C ASP A 22 -30.06 -4.02 -27.90
N VAL A 23 -30.32 -2.83 -27.34
CA VAL A 23 -29.26 -1.86 -27.01
C VAL A 23 -28.28 -2.40 -25.97
N ALA A 24 -28.75 -3.12 -24.96
CA ALA A 24 -27.87 -3.75 -23.97
C ALA A 24 -26.97 -4.81 -24.60
N THR A 25 -27.50 -5.58 -25.56
CA THR A 25 -26.74 -6.62 -26.29
C THR A 25 -25.67 -5.98 -27.16
N ASP A 26 -26.02 -4.92 -27.89
CA ASP A 26 -25.06 -4.19 -28.72
C ASP A 26 -23.98 -3.48 -27.87
N CYS A 27 -24.34 -2.93 -26.71
CA CYS A 27 -23.39 -2.37 -25.75
C CYS A 27 -22.39 -3.43 -25.25
N ALA A 28 -22.86 -4.64 -24.95
CA ALA A 28 -22.00 -5.75 -24.55
C ALA A 28 -21.05 -6.18 -25.68
N LYS A 29 -21.55 -6.21 -26.92
CA LYS A 29 -20.74 -6.48 -28.12
C LYS A 29 -19.61 -5.45 -28.29
N ILE A 30 -19.89 -4.17 -28.10
CA ILE A 30 -18.87 -3.12 -28.20
C ILE A 30 -17.80 -3.29 -27.13
N CYS A 31 -18.20 -3.54 -25.87
CA CYS A 31 -17.24 -3.78 -24.79
C CYS A 31 -16.33 -4.96 -25.14
N PHE A 32 -16.92 -6.08 -25.59
CA PHE A 32 -16.17 -7.27 -26.02
C PHE A 32 -15.19 -6.95 -27.15
N LEU A 33 -15.62 -6.22 -28.18
CA LEU A 33 -14.75 -5.85 -29.30
C LEU A 33 -13.58 -4.97 -28.84
N ALA A 34 -13.85 -3.95 -28.02
CA ALA A 34 -12.82 -3.04 -27.51
C ALA A 34 -11.81 -3.76 -26.60
N GLU A 35 -12.29 -4.63 -25.72
CA GLU A 35 -11.47 -5.45 -24.81
C GLU A 35 -10.59 -6.46 -25.56
N ASN A 36 -11.03 -6.93 -26.73
CA ASN A 36 -10.27 -7.83 -27.60
C ASN A 36 -9.51 -7.11 -28.72
N ASN A 37 -9.30 -5.80 -28.58
CA ASN A 37 -8.51 -4.96 -29.48
C ASN A 37 -9.07 -4.80 -30.92
N TYR A 38 -10.36 -5.07 -31.14
CA TYR A 38 -11.06 -4.78 -32.39
C TYR A 38 -11.63 -3.36 -32.40
N ILE A 39 -10.76 -2.37 -32.15
CA ILE A 39 -11.15 -0.97 -31.85
C ILE A 39 -12.00 -0.35 -32.95
N THR A 40 -11.56 -0.41 -34.21
CA THR A 40 -12.28 0.19 -35.34
C THR A 40 -13.69 -0.40 -35.52
N LEU A 41 -13.85 -1.70 -35.26
CA LEU A 41 -15.15 -2.35 -35.32
C LEU A 41 -16.02 -1.95 -34.12
N ALA A 42 -15.43 -1.79 -32.94
CA ALA A 42 -16.10 -1.29 -31.75
C ALA A 42 -16.61 0.14 -31.96
N GLU A 43 -15.77 1.05 -32.48
CA GLU A 43 -16.14 2.44 -32.82
C GLU A 43 -17.27 2.49 -33.85
N LYS A 44 -17.15 1.73 -34.94
CA LYS A 44 -18.21 1.67 -35.96
C LYS A 44 -19.53 1.17 -35.39
N THR A 45 -19.49 0.12 -34.57
CA THR A 45 -20.69 -0.42 -33.92
C THR A 45 -21.28 0.60 -32.94
N PHE A 46 -20.43 1.34 -32.22
CA PHE A 46 -20.84 2.41 -31.31
C PHE A 46 -21.54 3.55 -32.07
N GLU A 47 -20.97 3.99 -33.18
CA GLU A 47 -21.57 5.01 -34.07
C GLU A 47 -22.94 4.58 -34.59
N GLU A 48 -23.06 3.34 -35.09
CA GLU A 48 -24.32 2.79 -35.59
C GLU A 48 -25.44 2.83 -34.54
N ILE A 49 -25.14 2.55 -33.27
CA ILE A 49 -26.13 2.63 -32.18
C ILE A 49 -26.48 4.08 -31.88
N THR A 50 -25.50 4.97 -31.81
CA THR A 50 -25.74 6.40 -31.54
C THR A 50 -26.66 7.03 -32.58
N HIS A 51 -26.63 6.55 -33.83
CA HIS A 51 -27.51 6.99 -34.91
C HIS A 51 -28.91 6.35 -34.89
N LYS A 52 -29.08 5.18 -34.26
CA LYS A 52 -30.36 4.44 -34.25
C LYS A 52 -31.36 4.92 -33.20
N ILE A 53 -30.95 5.74 -32.23
CA ILE A 53 -31.75 6.05 -31.05
C ILE A 53 -31.84 7.57 -30.88
N ASP A 54 -33.06 8.12 -30.95
CA ASP A 54 -33.32 9.57 -30.90
C ASP A 54 -33.44 10.17 -29.49
N ASN A 55 -33.31 9.38 -28.41
CA ASN A 55 -33.61 9.84 -27.02
C ASN A 55 -32.37 9.93 -26.10
N PRO A 56 -31.77 11.13 -25.92
CA PRO A 56 -30.48 11.33 -25.26
C PRO A 56 -30.40 10.86 -23.80
N GLU A 57 -31.49 10.98 -23.02
CA GLU A 57 -31.50 10.61 -21.60
C GLU A 57 -31.47 9.09 -21.40
N VAL A 58 -32.09 8.34 -22.30
CA VAL A 58 -32.04 6.87 -22.29
C VAL A 58 -30.67 6.39 -22.82
N LEU A 59 -30.09 7.05 -23.83
CA LEU A 59 -28.75 6.74 -24.35
C LEU A 59 -27.66 6.87 -23.29
N GLY A 60 -27.70 7.96 -22.50
CA GLY A 60 -26.61 8.37 -21.63
C GLY A 60 -26.21 7.33 -20.58
N GLY A 61 -27.17 6.55 -20.08
CA GLY A 61 -26.89 5.49 -19.11
C GLY A 61 -26.23 4.26 -19.72
N PHE A 62 -26.66 3.83 -20.91
CA PHE A 62 -26.20 2.59 -21.53
C PHE A 62 -24.87 2.75 -22.29
N LEU A 63 -24.66 3.88 -22.94
CA LEU A 63 -23.51 4.09 -23.83
C LEU A 63 -22.24 4.52 -23.12
N LYS A 64 -22.31 4.99 -21.87
CA LYS A 64 -21.12 5.36 -21.09
C LYS A 64 -20.13 4.21 -20.98
N LYS A 65 -20.58 3.02 -20.60
CA LYS A 65 -19.69 1.87 -20.40
C LYS A 65 -19.00 1.43 -21.72
N PRO A 66 -19.72 1.21 -22.84
CA PRO A 66 -19.09 0.94 -24.14
C PRO A 66 -18.11 2.02 -24.60
N ALA A 67 -18.47 3.30 -24.42
CA ALA A 67 -17.60 4.42 -24.75
C ALA A 67 -16.29 4.35 -23.95
N ILE A 68 -16.38 4.12 -22.63
CA ILE A 68 -15.21 3.96 -21.75
C ILE A 68 -14.36 2.75 -22.18
N SER A 69 -14.97 1.62 -22.58
CA SER A 69 -14.21 0.45 -23.06
C SER A 69 -13.41 0.76 -24.33
N ILE A 70 -13.99 1.48 -25.30
CA ILE A 70 -13.26 1.97 -26.50
C ILE A 70 -12.12 2.90 -26.07
N PHE A 71 -12.42 3.81 -25.15
CA PHE A 71 -11.48 4.79 -24.62
C PHE A 71 -10.24 4.15 -23.97
N LEU A 72 -10.48 3.16 -23.11
CA LEU A 72 -9.44 2.35 -22.50
C LEU A 72 -8.60 1.65 -23.57
N SER A 73 -9.23 1.09 -24.60
CA SER A 73 -8.53 0.40 -25.68
C SER A 73 -7.60 1.34 -26.47
N HIS A 74 -8.04 2.54 -26.81
CA HIS A 74 -7.14 3.54 -27.43
C HIS A 74 -5.94 3.86 -26.55
N ASN A 75 -6.17 4.13 -25.26
CA ASN A 75 -5.10 4.49 -24.33
C ASN A 75 -4.09 3.34 -24.15
N ILE A 76 -4.56 2.09 -23.97
CA ILE A 76 -3.71 0.88 -23.89
C ILE A 76 -2.83 0.74 -25.15
N ASN A 77 -3.36 1.05 -26.32
CA ASN A 77 -2.64 1.02 -27.60
C ASN A 77 -1.86 2.31 -27.89
N GLN A 78 -1.74 3.24 -26.93
CA GLN A 78 -1.04 4.53 -27.05
C GLN A 78 -1.59 5.42 -28.18
N GLN A 79 -2.85 5.22 -28.56
CA GLN A 79 -3.57 6.01 -29.57
C GLN A 79 -4.12 7.29 -28.93
N TYR A 80 -3.23 8.15 -28.43
CA TYR A 80 -3.61 9.33 -27.63
C TYR A 80 -4.36 10.39 -28.45
N VAL A 81 -4.08 10.52 -29.74
CA VAL A 81 -4.79 11.46 -30.63
C VAL A 81 -6.24 10.99 -30.79
N GLN A 82 -6.43 9.71 -31.13
CA GLN A 82 -7.75 9.09 -31.26
C GLN A 82 -8.53 9.14 -29.95
N THR A 83 -7.85 8.97 -28.81
CA THR A 83 -8.45 9.15 -27.48
C THR A 83 -9.03 10.56 -27.34
N VAL A 84 -8.29 11.61 -27.70
CA VAL A 84 -8.78 12.99 -27.62
C VAL A 84 -9.94 13.22 -28.61
N ASP A 85 -9.78 12.81 -29.87
CA ASP A 85 -10.78 13.00 -30.93
C ASP A 85 -12.11 12.32 -30.57
N PHE A 86 -12.05 11.09 -30.03
CA PHE A 86 -13.24 10.35 -29.60
C PHE A 86 -13.94 11.05 -28.42
N PHE A 87 -13.18 11.58 -27.46
CA PHE A 87 -13.78 12.33 -26.35
C PHE A 87 -14.46 13.61 -26.82
N GLU A 88 -13.82 14.38 -27.70
CA GLU A 88 -14.41 15.61 -28.24
C GLU A 88 -15.72 15.32 -28.98
N LYS A 89 -15.76 14.23 -29.75
CA LYS A 89 -16.99 13.77 -30.44
C LYS A 89 -18.13 13.41 -29.48
N TYR A 90 -17.81 12.84 -28.32
CA TYR A 90 -18.79 12.34 -27.35
C TYR A 90 -18.75 13.05 -26.00
N GLU A 91 -18.31 14.32 -25.96
CA GLU A 91 -18.07 15.05 -24.71
C GLU A 91 -19.33 15.13 -23.84
N ASN A 92 -20.49 15.38 -24.43
CA ASN A 92 -21.76 15.45 -23.70
C ASN A 92 -22.08 14.17 -22.92
N LEU A 93 -21.62 13.01 -23.39
CA LEU A 93 -21.79 11.71 -22.74
C LEU A 93 -20.77 11.49 -21.60
N LEU A 94 -19.54 11.99 -21.78
CA LEU A 94 -18.37 11.61 -20.98
C LEU A 94 -17.84 12.69 -20.04
N LYS A 95 -18.28 13.95 -20.19
CA LYS A 95 -17.72 15.13 -19.49
C LYS A 95 -17.74 15.10 -17.96
N ASP A 96 -18.60 14.26 -17.38
CA ASP A 96 -18.77 14.10 -15.93
C ASP A 96 -18.24 12.75 -15.43
N ASP A 97 -17.75 11.88 -16.31
CA ASP A 97 -17.24 10.57 -15.94
C ASP A 97 -15.76 10.63 -15.55
N ALA A 98 -15.44 10.23 -14.32
CA ALA A 98 -14.09 10.32 -13.78
C ALA A 98 -13.07 9.49 -14.58
N ILE A 99 -13.45 8.32 -15.09
CA ILE A 99 -12.54 7.45 -15.85
C ILE A 99 -12.24 8.07 -17.20
N ALA A 100 -13.27 8.53 -17.92
CA ALA A 100 -13.09 9.21 -19.21
C ALA A 100 -12.20 10.47 -19.06
N LEU A 101 -12.48 11.32 -18.07
CA LEU A 101 -11.68 12.51 -17.78
C LEU A 101 -10.21 12.15 -17.45
N THR A 102 -9.98 11.06 -16.73
CA THR A 102 -8.63 10.57 -16.40
C THR A 102 -7.86 10.18 -17.66
N LEU A 103 -8.50 9.39 -18.53
CA LEU A 103 -7.89 8.87 -19.75
C LEU A 103 -7.59 9.99 -20.77
N VAL A 104 -8.47 11.00 -20.89
CA VAL A 104 -8.20 12.20 -21.69
C VAL A 104 -7.03 12.99 -21.11
N GLY A 105 -7.02 13.15 -19.78
CA GLY A 105 -5.93 13.82 -19.08
C GLY A 105 -4.58 13.14 -19.31
N GLU A 106 -4.56 11.81 -19.28
CA GLU A 106 -3.39 11.00 -19.60
C GLU A 106 -2.96 11.17 -21.07
N ALA A 107 -3.90 11.14 -22.01
CA ALA A 107 -3.60 11.37 -23.42
C ALA A 107 -2.95 12.76 -23.62
N PHE A 108 -3.51 13.83 -23.07
CA PHE A 108 -2.89 15.16 -23.14
C PHE A 108 -1.52 15.24 -22.46
N LYS A 109 -1.31 14.52 -21.36
CA LYS A 109 0.00 14.43 -20.71
C LYS A 109 1.03 13.80 -21.65
N ASN A 110 0.69 12.68 -22.29
CA ASN A 110 1.57 11.97 -23.22
C ASN A 110 1.79 12.74 -24.55
N LEU A 111 0.80 13.52 -24.98
CA LEU A 111 0.94 14.49 -26.08
C LEU A 111 1.71 15.76 -25.69
N ASN A 112 2.30 15.81 -24.49
CA ASN A 112 3.07 16.94 -23.97
C ASN A 112 2.29 18.27 -23.88
N VAL A 113 1.00 18.19 -23.54
CA VAL A 113 0.11 19.34 -23.30
C VAL A 113 -0.34 19.39 -21.82
N PRO A 114 0.59 19.63 -20.87
CA PRO A 114 0.36 19.40 -19.44
C PRO A 114 -0.74 20.28 -18.83
N LYS A 115 -0.97 21.49 -19.35
CA LYS A 115 -2.05 22.38 -18.86
C LYS A 115 -3.45 21.82 -19.15
N LYS A 116 -3.65 21.23 -20.34
CA LYS A 116 -4.91 20.57 -20.68
C LYS A 116 -5.08 19.32 -19.82
N ALA A 117 -4.01 18.52 -19.71
CA ALA A 117 -3.99 17.34 -18.84
C ALA A 117 -4.40 17.68 -17.39
N GLU A 118 -3.78 18.70 -16.80
CA GLU A 118 -4.09 19.17 -15.44
C GLU A 118 -5.59 19.49 -15.27
N ASN A 119 -6.19 20.24 -16.20
CA ASN A 119 -7.61 20.59 -16.14
C ASN A 119 -8.52 19.35 -16.12
N PHE A 120 -8.30 18.41 -17.03
CA PHE A 120 -9.08 17.17 -17.08
C PHE A 120 -8.92 16.31 -15.81
N LEU A 121 -7.69 16.18 -15.30
CA LEU A 121 -7.42 15.38 -14.11
C LEU A 121 -8.01 16.01 -12.83
N VAL A 122 -8.00 17.34 -12.71
CA VAL A 122 -8.67 18.04 -11.61
C VAL A 122 -10.18 17.82 -11.67
N ARG A 123 -10.79 17.89 -12.85
CA ARG A 123 -12.22 17.56 -13.04
C ARG A 123 -12.52 16.10 -12.70
N ALA A 124 -11.62 15.17 -13.02
CA ALA A 124 -11.77 13.75 -12.68
C ALA A 124 -11.85 13.56 -11.15
N ILE A 125 -10.97 14.23 -10.40
CA ILE A 125 -10.98 14.22 -8.92
C ILE A 125 -12.27 14.86 -8.38
N GLN A 126 -12.74 15.96 -8.96
CA GLN A 126 -14.01 16.59 -8.55
C GLN A 126 -15.23 15.68 -8.77
N SER A 127 -15.20 14.85 -9.82
CA SER A 127 -16.24 13.86 -10.09
C SER A 127 -16.14 12.65 -9.14
N ASN A 128 -14.94 12.15 -8.89
CA ASN A 128 -14.68 11.06 -7.95
C ASN A 128 -13.28 11.15 -7.34
N ASP A 129 -13.20 11.69 -6.11
CA ASP A 129 -11.93 11.86 -5.38
C ASP A 129 -11.30 10.52 -4.96
N SER A 130 -12.05 9.42 -4.95
CA SER A 130 -11.52 8.10 -4.57
C SER A 130 -10.83 7.36 -5.73
N HIS A 131 -10.80 7.92 -6.94
CA HIS A 131 -10.10 7.31 -8.07
C HIS A 131 -8.59 7.61 -7.98
N PRO A 132 -7.71 6.60 -7.86
CA PRO A 132 -6.29 6.84 -7.60
C PRO A 132 -5.51 7.44 -8.78
N GLU A 133 -5.80 7.02 -10.01
CA GLU A 133 -5.03 7.36 -11.22
C GLU A 133 -4.87 8.87 -11.47
N PRO A 134 -5.91 9.72 -11.36
CA PRO A 134 -5.76 11.17 -11.46
C PRO A 134 -4.68 11.77 -10.57
N HIS A 135 -4.60 11.31 -9.32
CA HIS A 135 -3.59 11.79 -8.39
C HIS A 135 -2.19 11.37 -8.83
N LEU A 136 -2.01 10.13 -9.31
CA LEU A 136 -0.71 9.70 -9.84
C LEU A 136 -0.25 10.57 -11.02
N LEU A 137 -1.17 10.85 -11.96
CA LEU A 137 -0.88 11.64 -13.15
C LEU A 137 -0.61 13.11 -12.84
N LEU A 138 -1.37 13.73 -11.93
CA LEU A 138 -1.11 15.09 -11.44
C LEU A 138 0.22 15.17 -10.68
N GLY A 139 0.53 14.17 -9.87
CA GLY A 139 1.82 14.06 -9.20
C GLY A 139 2.97 14.07 -10.21
N ASP A 140 2.86 13.31 -11.29
CA ASP A 140 3.85 13.29 -12.37
C ASP A 140 3.99 14.65 -13.07
N ILE A 141 2.87 15.34 -13.37
CA ILE A 141 2.88 16.68 -13.98
C ILE A 141 3.58 17.70 -13.08
N TYR A 142 3.34 17.63 -11.77
CA TYR A 142 3.88 18.57 -10.80
C TYR A 142 5.28 18.23 -10.29
N SER A 143 5.76 16.99 -10.49
CA SER A 143 7.02 16.48 -9.95
C SER A 143 8.19 17.44 -10.11
N LYS A 144 8.34 18.03 -11.30
CA LYS A 144 9.41 18.98 -11.63
C LYS A 144 9.15 20.40 -11.11
N SER A 145 7.94 20.92 -11.28
CA SER A 145 7.60 22.32 -11.05
C SER A 145 7.14 22.62 -9.61
N LYS A 146 6.33 21.73 -9.02
CA LYS A 146 5.68 21.87 -7.71
C LYS A 146 5.82 20.58 -6.88
N PRO A 147 7.03 20.22 -6.40
CA PRO A 147 7.29 18.92 -5.76
C PRO A 147 6.50 18.69 -4.47
N LYS A 148 6.17 19.74 -3.71
CA LYS A 148 5.28 19.62 -2.54
C LYS A 148 3.88 19.20 -2.94
N LEU A 149 3.33 19.80 -4.00
CA LEU A 149 2.01 19.45 -4.51
C LEU A 149 2.02 18.03 -5.10
N ALA A 150 3.11 17.66 -5.79
CA ALA A 150 3.31 16.30 -6.28
C ALA A 150 3.29 15.25 -5.15
N LEU A 151 3.98 15.51 -4.03
CA LEU A 151 3.96 14.65 -2.85
C LEU A 151 2.52 14.43 -2.34
N GLU A 152 1.73 15.50 -2.20
CA GLU A 152 0.36 15.39 -1.70
C GLU A 152 -0.52 14.53 -2.63
N HIS A 153 -0.38 14.69 -3.94
CA HIS A 153 -1.06 13.81 -4.89
C HIS A 153 -0.58 12.35 -4.78
N TYR A 154 0.73 12.09 -4.68
CA TYR A 154 1.23 10.73 -4.51
C TYR A 154 0.73 10.07 -3.21
N LYS A 155 0.55 10.83 -2.12
CA LYS A 155 -0.07 10.33 -0.89
C LYS A 155 -1.54 9.95 -1.11
N GLN A 156 -2.31 10.78 -1.81
CA GLN A 156 -3.71 10.45 -2.14
C GLN A 156 -3.80 9.22 -3.05
N TYR A 157 -2.94 9.11 -4.07
CA TYR A 157 -2.84 7.91 -4.90
C TYR A 157 -2.65 6.66 -4.03
N HIS A 158 -1.70 6.66 -3.10
CA HIS A 158 -1.42 5.50 -2.27
C HIS A 158 -2.56 5.22 -1.26
N LYS A 159 -3.23 6.26 -0.75
CA LYS A 159 -4.43 6.11 0.10
C LYS A 159 -5.53 5.33 -0.61
N TYR A 160 -5.78 5.63 -1.89
CA TYR A 160 -6.80 4.96 -2.70
C TYR A 160 -6.28 3.70 -3.43
N SER A 161 -4.97 3.47 -3.45
CA SER A 161 -4.31 2.28 -4.00
C SER A 161 -3.34 1.66 -2.99
N SER A 162 -3.91 1.07 -1.93
CA SER A 162 -3.16 0.40 -0.85
C SER A 162 -2.68 -1.02 -1.23
N SER A 163 -2.71 -1.38 -2.52
CA SER A 163 -2.22 -2.66 -3.02
C SER A 163 -0.68 -2.72 -2.99
N THR A 164 -0.10 -3.93 -3.05
CA THR A 164 1.35 -4.12 -3.17
C THR A 164 1.95 -3.36 -4.36
N LEU A 165 1.25 -3.35 -5.50
CA LEU A 165 1.68 -2.62 -6.68
C LEU A 165 1.59 -1.11 -6.47
N GLY A 166 0.49 -0.62 -5.90
CA GLY A 166 0.29 0.79 -5.58
C GLY A 166 1.37 1.33 -4.63
N THR A 167 1.69 0.58 -3.58
CA THR A 167 2.80 0.88 -2.64
C THR A 167 4.15 0.98 -3.36
N ARG A 168 4.46 0.04 -4.26
CA ARG A 168 5.72 0.08 -5.04
C ARG A 168 5.77 1.30 -5.96
N ILE A 169 4.68 1.62 -6.64
CA ILE A 169 4.58 2.81 -7.50
C ILE A 169 4.80 4.08 -6.66
N PHE A 170 4.11 4.19 -5.52
CA PHE A 170 4.27 5.31 -4.59
C PHE A 170 5.73 5.49 -4.17
N ILE A 171 6.37 4.43 -3.63
CA ILE A 171 7.79 4.45 -3.22
C ILE A 171 8.68 4.90 -4.38
N LYS A 172 8.48 4.35 -5.58
CA LYS A 172 9.27 4.69 -6.77
C LYS A 172 9.16 6.17 -7.11
N ARG A 173 7.96 6.75 -7.07
CA ARG A 173 7.73 8.17 -7.37
C ARG A 173 8.37 9.09 -6.34
N ILE A 174 8.23 8.77 -5.05
CA ILE A 174 8.88 9.57 -3.99
C ILE A 174 10.40 9.49 -4.10
N LYS A 175 10.99 8.31 -4.36
CA LYS A 175 12.44 8.18 -4.59
C LYS A 175 12.92 8.97 -5.81
N SER A 176 12.14 9.02 -6.91
CA SER A 176 12.44 9.87 -8.06
C SER A 176 12.49 11.36 -7.67
N LEU A 177 11.49 11.83 -6.91
CA LEU A 177 11.44 13.22 -6.42
C LEU A 177 12.68 13.56 -5.57
N LEU A 178 13.06 12.67 -4.66
CA LEU A 178 14.22 12.85 -3.78
C LEU A 178 15.55 12.86 -4.54
N THR A 179 15.65 12.11 -5.65
CA THR A 179 16.87 12.03 -6.47
C THR A 179 17.04 13.29 -7.33
N GLU A 180 15.94 13.77 -7.93
CA GLU A 180 15.95 14.94 -8.81
C GLU A 180 16.13 16.26 -8.06
N LYS A 181 15.72 16.32 -6.78
CA LYS A 181 15.86 17.49 -5.93
C LYS A 181 16.49 17.13 -4.59
N LYS A 182 17.81 17.30 -4.50
CA LYS A 182 18.60 16.98 -3.30
C LYS A 182 18.14 17.73 -2.04
N ASP A 183 17.53 18.90 -2.20
CA ASP A 183 17.08 19.78 -1.11
C ASP A 183 15.55 19.88 -1.04
N LEU A 184 14.86 18.74 -0.94
CA LEU A 184 13.46 18.74 -0.50
C LEU A 184 13.41 18.94 1.01
N PHE A 185 13.53 20.20 1.46
CA PHE A 185 13.52 20.61 2.88
C PHE A 185 12.33 20.12 3.70
N PHE A 186 11.26 19.64 3.06
CA PHE A 186 10.09 19.07 3.72
C PHE A 186 10.22 17.58 4.06
N PHE A 187 11.28 16.92 3.59
CA PHE A 187 11.63 15.56 4.02
C PHE A 187 12.72 15.61 5.09
N LYS A 188 12.43 15.07 6.27
CA LYS A 188 13.43 14.89 7.33
C LYS A 188 14.24 13.64 7.06
N LYS A 189 15.57 13.75 6.99
CA LYS A 189 16.46 12.59 6.89
C LYS A 189 16.48 11.85 8.23
N LEU A 190 16.41 10.52 8.19
CA LEU A 190 16.47 9.68 9.39
C LEU A 190 17.25 8.41 9.08
N GLN A 191 18.34 8.16 9.82
CA GLN A 191 19.07 6.91 9.75
C GLN A 191 18.49 5.94 10.77
N VAL A 192 18.02 4.78 10.29
CA VAL A 192 17.43 3.73 11.12
C VAL A 192 18.17 2.43 10.87
N ALA A 193 18.63 1.79 11.93
CA ALA A 193 19.25 0.48 11.87
C ALA A 193 18.27 -0.59 12.36
N PHE A 194 18.25 -1.73 11.68
CA PHE A 194 17.56 -2.94 12.11
C PHE A 194 18.60 -4.03 12.32
N ILE A 195 18.62 -4.62 13.51
CA ILE A 195 19.52 -5.73 13.86
C ILE A 195 18.70 -6.81 14.57
N GLY A 196 19.14 -8.06 14.49
CA GLY A 196 18.42 -9.15 15.11
C GLY A 196 19.02 -10.52 14.88
N ASN A 197 18.24 -11.54 15.22
CA ASN A 197 18.58 -12.97 15.05
C ASN A 197 17.71 -13.67 13.98
N PHE A 198 17.08 -12.90 13.10
CA PHE A 198 16.38 -13.39 11.92
C PHE A 198 16.46 -12.36 10.79
N THR A 199 16.04 -12.72 9.58
CA THR A 199 16.04 -11.84 8.41
C THR A 199 14.96 -10.75 8.54
N ILE A 200 15.36 -9.48 8.53
CA ILE A 200 14.45 -8.33 8.78
C ILE A 200 14.21 -7.51 7.50
N GLU A 201 15.14 -7.55 6.55
CA GLU A 201 15.18 -6.78 5.30
C GLU A 201 13.86 -6.71 4.52
N PRO A 202 13.01 -7.77 4.48
CA PRO A 202 11.73 -7.72 3.77
C PRO A 202 10.80 -6.57 4.21
N ILE A 203 10.92 -6.05 5.43
CA ILE A 203 10.08 -4.93 5.91
C ILE A 203 10.40 -3.59 5.23
N ARG A 204 11.54 -3.49 4.52
CA ARG A 204 12.06 -2.24 3.95
C ARG A 204 11.02 -1.47 3.14
N ALA A 205 10.26 -2.15 2.28
CA ALA A 205 9.29 -1.48 1.41
C ALA A 205 8.14 -0.85 2.23
N SER A 206 7.63 -1.57 3.24
CA SER A 206 6.60 -1.06 4.14
C SER A 206 7.12 0.12 4.95
N MET A 207 8.36 0.03 5.46
CA MET A 207 9.00 1.12 6.21
C MET A 207 9.26 2.35 5.34
N ASP A 208 9.71 2.18 4.10
CA ASP A 208 9.86 3.26 3.12
C ASP A 208 8.51 3.99 2.92
N ALA A 209 7.43 3.24 2.67
CA ALA A 209 6.11 3.81 2.43
C ALA A 209 5.58 4.61 3.64
N GLU A 210 5.66 4.04 4.84
CA GLU A 210 5.19 4.71 6.07
C GLU A 210 6.04 5.95 6.39
N CYS A 211 7.37 5.87 6.25
CA CYS A 211 8.22 7.05 6.42
C CYS A 211 7.87 8.14 5.42
N PHE A 212 7.65 7.79 4.13
CA PHE A 212 7.31 8.79 3.12
C PHE A 212 5.97 9.48 3.36
N LYS A 213 4.96 8.76 3.87
CA LYS A 213 3.68 9.36 4.30
C LYS A 213 3.90 10.44 5.36
N GLN A 214 4.83 10.20 6.29
CA GLN A 214 5.19 11.10 7.38
C GLN A 214 6.21 12.19 6.99
N GLY A 215 6.61 12.29 5.72
CA GLY A 215 7.63 13.25 5.29
C GLY A 215 9.02 12.93 5.85
N ILE A 216 9.32 11.65 6.05
CA ILE A 216 10.64 11.16 6.47
C ILE A 216 11.31 10.52 5.25
N ASN A 217 12.57 10.87 4.99
CA ASN A 217 13.43 10.23 4.02
C ASN A 217 14.36 9.28 4.79
N PRO A 218 13.99 8.00 4.94
CA PRO A 218 14.76 7.07 5.73
C PRO A 218 15.99 6.58 4.97
N GLN A 219 17.08 6.39 5.70
CA GLN A 219 18.19 5.56 5.31
C GLN A 219 18.19 4.35 6.23
N PHE A 220 18.15 3.16 5.65
CA PHE A 220 18.08 1.93 6.42
C PHE A 220 19.37 1.14 6.35
N TYR A 221 19.89 0.78 7.51
CA TYR A 221 20.88 -0.26 7.70
C TYR A 221 20.18 -1.53 8.21
N PHE A 222 20.55 -2.68 7.66
CA PHE A 222 20.09 -3.99 8.14
C PHE A 222 21.34 -4.81 8.45
N GLY A 223 21.46 -5.23 9.71
CA GLY A 223 22.54 -6.11 10.14
C GLY A 223 22.31 -7.54 9.66
N GLY A 224 23.39 -8.31 9.58
CA GLY A 224 23.33 -9.70 9.12
C GLY A 224 22.52 -10.61 10.04
N TYR A 225 22.03 -11.72 9.49
CA TYR A 225 21.30 -12.77 10.23
C TYR A 225 22.12 -13.24 11.44
N ASP A 226 21.55 -13.07 12.65
CA ASP A 226 22.15 -13.48 13.93
C ASP A 226 23.51 -12.83 14.24
N GLN A 227 23.75 -11.64 13.69
CA GLN A 227 24.99 -10.87 13.91
C GLN A 227 24.85 -9.72 14.91
N TYR A 228 23.65 -9.52 15.48
CA TYR A 228 23.37 -8.40 16.39
C TYR A 228 24.39 -8.29 17.55
N SER A 229 24.82 -9.41 18.11
CA SER A 229 25.79 -9.43 19.21
C SER A 229 27.17 -8.95 18.76
N GLN A 230 27.66 -9.41 17.61
CA GLN A 230 28.95 -9.03 17.04
C GLN A 230 28.96 -7.55 16.66
N GLU A 231 27.88 -7.05 16.06
CA GLU A 231 27.75 -5.63 15.69
C GLU A 231 27.73 -4.72 16.92
N ILE A 232 27.04 -5.12 17.99
CA ILE A 232 26.99 -4.35 19.24
C ILE A 232 28.34 -4.34 19.96
N LEU A 233 29.04 -5.49 20.01
CA LEU A 233 30.30 -5.61 20.75
C LEU A 233 31.49 -4.95 20.05
N ASN A 234 31.51 -4.92 18.72
CA ASN A 234 32.57 -4.29 17.96
C ASN A 234 32.25 -2.81 17.72
N ALA A 235 32.96 -1.90 18.39
CA ALA A 235 32.79 -0.46 18.24
C ALA A 235 33.08 0.05 16.81
N ASP A 236 33.85 -0.70 16.02
CA ASP A 236 34.16 -0.39 14.62
C ASP A 236 33.18 -1.05 13.64
N SER A 237 32.08 -1.64 14.12
CA SER A 237 31.09 -2.31 13.26
C SER A 237 30.37 -1.34 12.33
N ALA A 238 29.83 -1.88 11.24
CA ALA A 238 29.04 -1.09 10.29
C ALA A 238 27.80 -0.44 10.94
N LEU A 239 27.26 -1.02 12.01
CA LEU A 239 26.19 -0.41 12.82
C LEU A 239 26.62 0.94 13.42
N TYR A 240 27.81 1.02 14.03
CA TYR A 240 28.29 2.26 14.63
C TYR A 240 28.78 3.25 13.57
N GLN A 241 29.42 2.77 12.50
CA GLN A 241 29.81 3.62 11.37
C GLN A 241 28.61 4.25 10.65
N PHE A 242 27.47 3.55 10.63
CA PHE A 242 26.22 4.07 10.06
C PHE A 242 25.60 5.21 10.89
N ASP A 243 26.00 5.36 12.16
CA ASP A 243 25.52 6.36 13.12
C ASP A 243 23.99 6.53 13.14
N PRO A 244 23.22 5.45 13.40
CA PRO A 244 21.76 5.50 13.37
C PRO A 244 21.22 6.43 14.46
N ALA A 245 20.18 7.20 14.12
CA ALA A 245 19.40 7.94 15.11
C ALA A 245 18.48 7.00 15.91
N VAL A 246 18.02 5.91 15.28
CA VAL A 246 17.18 4.87 15.88
C VAL A 246 17.71 3.50 15.49
N THR A 247 17.85 2.60 16.45
CA THR A 247 18.22 1.21 16.25
C THR A 247 17.11 0.32 16.78
N VAL A 248 16.62 -0.60 15.96
CA VAL A 248 15.59 -1.58 16.34
C VAL A 248 16.24 -2.95 16.44
N LEU A 249 16.23 -3.52 17.65
CA LEU A 249 16.67 -4.87 17.97
C LEU A 249 15.45 -5.80 17.97
N LEU A 250 15.38 -6.69 16.99
CA LEU A 250 14.31 -7.67 16.86
C LEU A 250 14.88 -9.06 17.14
N LEU A 251 14.35 -9.72 18.18
CA LEU A 251 14.78 -11.05 18.59
C LEU A 251 13.61 -12.02 18.53
N ASP A 252 13.80 -13.11 17.80
CA ASP A 252 12.94 -14.29 17.83
C ASP A 252 13.36 -15.22 18.97
N SER A 253 12.37 -15.73 19.71
CA SER A 253 12.63 -16.57 20.87
C SER A 253 13.16 -17.95 20.48
N LYS A 254 12.75 -18.49 19.32
CA LYS A 254 13.18 -19.81 18.83
C LYS A 254 14.64 -19.79 18.42
N THR A 255 15.11 -18.69 17.80
CA THR A 255 16.54 -18.53 17.52
C THR A 255 17.34 -18.18 18.77
N LEU A 256 16.78 -17.39 19.70
CA LEU A 256 17.51 -16.98 20.91
C LEU A 256 17.74 -18.14 21.90
N VAL A 257 16.72 -18.98 22.09
CA VAL A 257 16.71 -20.09 23.06
C VAL A 257 16.15 -21.37 22.41
N PRO A 258 16.82 -21.92 21.37
CA PRO A 258 16.31 -23.06 20.60
C PRO A 258 16.02 -24.29 21.47
N GLU A 259 16.71 -24.43 22.60
CA GLU A 259 16.50 -25.53 23.54
C GLU A 259 15.06 -25.56 24.09
N LEU A 260 14.40 -24.40 24.22
CA LEU A 260 13.04 -24.30 24.78
C LEU A 260 11.94 -24.25 23.73
N PHE A 261 12.30 -24.09 22.46
CA PHE A 261 11.34 -23.95 21.37
C PHE A 261 11.46 -25.01 20.27
N ASN A 262 12.58 -25.72 20.20
CA ASN A 262 12.79 -26.84 19.29
C ASN A 262 12.98 -28.16 20.08
N ASN A 263 13.61 -28.10 21.26
CA ASN A 263 13.98 -29.27 22.06
C ASN A 263 13.35 -29.27 23.47
N PHE A 264 12.12 -28.75 23.58
CA PHE A 264 11.49 -28.43 24.87
C PHE A 264 11.46 -29.59 25.90
N PHE A 265 11.31 -30.82 25.42
CA PHE A 265 11.26 -32.02 26.26
C PHE A 265 12.64 -32.51 26.72
N GLU A 266 13.72 -32.07 26.09
CA GLU A 266 15.09 -32.41 26.47
C GLU A 266 15.57 -31.57 27.67
N VAL A 267 14.90 -30.44 27.95
CA VAL A 267 15.22 -29.55 29.07
C VAL A 267 14.28 -29.81 30.23
N ALA A 268 14.85 -30.23 31.37
CA ALA A 268 14.12 -30.42 32.61
C ALA A 268 13.44 -29.11 33.04
N SER A 269 12.21 -29.19 33.57
CA SER A 269 11.41 -28.00 33.90
C SER A 269 12.16 -26.99 34.78
N VAL A 270 12.89 -27.47 35.80
CA VAL A 270 13.66 -26.64 36.73
C VAL A 270 14.79 -25.83 36.06
N ASP A 271 15.36 -26.33 34.95
CA ASP A 271 16.49 -25.70 34.26
C ASP A 271 16.06 -24.65 33.22
N ARG A 272 14.78 -24.67 32.82
CA ARG A 272 14.28 -23.83 31.73
C ARG A 272 14.44 -22.34 32.03
N PHE A 273 14.09 -21.90 33.24
CA PHE A 273 14.25 -20.50 33.61
C PHE A 273 15.71 -20.09 33.81
N VAL A 274 16.55 -20.99 34.32
CA VAL A 274 17.99 -20.73 34.45
C VAL A 274 18.61 -20.44 33.08
N LEU A 275 18.24 -21.23 32.07
CA LEU A 275 18.68 -21.02 30.69
C LEU A 275 18.20 -19.67 30.13
N VAL A 276 16.92 -19.34 30.33
CA VAL A 276 16.32 -18.07 29.90
C VAL A 276 17.01 -16.88 30.55
N GLU A 277 17.21 -16.91 31.86
CA GLU A 277 17.86 -15.83 32.60
C GLU A 277 19.27 -15.57 32.09
N LYS A 278 20.05 -16.63 31.83
CA LYS A 278 21.38 -16.50 31.24
C LYS A 278 21.35 -15.79 29.88
N LYS A 279 20.42 -16.16 29.01
CA LYS A 279 20.27 -15.56 27.67
C LYS A 279 19.79 -14.11 27.74
N LEU A 280 18.80 -13.82 28.58
CA LEU A 280 18.31 -12.45 28.78
C LEU A 280 19.35 -11.55 29.44
N LYS A 281 20.22 -12.08 30.31
CA LYS A 281 21.30 -11.31 30.91
C LYS A 281 22.35 -10.90 29.87
N LEU A 282 22.63 -11.78 28.91
CA LEU A 282 23.48 -11.44 27.75
C LEU A 282 22.83 -10.31 26.93
N VAL A 283 21.53 -10.42 26.61
CA VAL A 283 20.79 -9.38 25.88
C VAL A 283 20.81 -8.05 26.64
N GLU A 284 20.56 -8.06 27.96
CA GLU A 284 20.64 -6.86 28.80
C GLU A 284 22.02 -6.19 28.70
N THR A 285 23.08 -6.98 28.85
CA THR A 285 24.47 -6.50 28.80
C THR A 285 24.80 -5.90 27.43
N LEU A 286 24.33 -6.52 26.35
CA LEU A 286 24.49 -5.99 24.99
C LEU A 286 23.75 -4.65 24.83
N CYS A 287 22.49 -4.55 25.26
CA CYS A 287 21.72 -3.32 25.20
C CYS A 287 22.37 -2.19 26.03
N GLU A 288 22.85 -2.49 27.23
CA GLU A 288 23.58 -1.53 28.07
C GLU A 288 24.86 -1.04 27.40
N ASN A 289 25.64 -1.94 26.81
CA ASN A 289 26.87 -1.58 26.11
C ASN A 289 26.57 -0.72 24.88
N PHE A 290 25.55 -1.09 24.09
CA PHE A 290 25.09 -0.30 22.96
C PHE A 290 24.72 1.13 23.37
N LEU A 291 23.93 1.29 24.44
CA LEU A 291 23.51 2.60 24.94
C LEU A 291 24.66 3.45 25.50
N LYS A 292 25.77 2.83 25.93
CA LYS A 292 26.99 3.53 26.34
C LYS A 292 27.81 4.01 25.13
N LEU A 293 27.89 3.21 24.08
CA LEU A 293 28.71 3.48 22.89
C LEU A 293 28.00 4.35 21.84
N SER A 294 26.67 4.28 21.75
CA SER A 294 25.87 5.00 20.77
C SER A 294 24.97 6.07 21.40
N LYS A 295 24.69 7.12 20.62
CA LYS A 295 23.65 8.13 20.94
C LYS A 295 22.26 7.73 20.42
N SER A 296 22.17 6.65 19.63
CA SER A 296 20.92 6.12 19.05
C SER A 296 19.87 5.85 20.13
N HIS A 297 18.59 6.04 19.77
CA HIS A 297 17.49 5.46 20.52
C HIS A 297 17.41 3.96 20.20
N LEU A 298 17.49 3.11 21.22
CA LEU A 298 17.35 1.67 21.08
C LEU A 298 15.88 1.28 21.30
N ILE A 299 15.31 0.52 20.36
CA ILE A 299 13.99 -0.09 20.46
C ILE A 299 14.18 -1.60 20.50
N ILE A 300 13.62 -2.28 21.50
CA ILE A 300 13.58 -3.75 21.55
C ILE A 300 12.14 -4.24 21.48
N SER A 301 11.89 -5.26 20.66
CA SER A 301 10.56 -5.90 20.61
C SER A 301 10.39 -6.95 21.71
N ASN A 302 9.14 -7.19 22.11
CA ASN A 302 8.81 -8.42 22.81
C ASN A 302 8.93 -9.66 21.91
N PHE A 303 8.97 -10.82 22.56
CA PHE A 303 8.82 -12.12 21.93
C PHE A 303 7.35 -12.41 21.68
N ILE A 304 7.07 -12.94 20.48
CA ILE A 304 5.72 -13.27 20.02
C ILE A 304 5.27 -14.59 20.65
N PHE A 305 4.01 -14.66 21.08
CA PHE A 305 3.44 -15.92 21.56
C PHE A 305 3.16 -16.86 20.40
N SER A 306 3.66 -18.10 20.50
CA SER A 306 3.39 -19.17 19.53
C SER A 306 1.90 -19.52 19.50
N GLU A 307 1.37 -19.81 18.32
CA GLU A 307 0.01 -20.34 18.16
C GLU A 307 -0.11 -21.77 18.71
N GLN A 308 0.99 -22.52 18.65
CA GLN A 308 1.07 -23.89 19.12
C GLN A 308 2.26 -24.05 20.07
N TYR A 309 1.96 -24.46 21.30
CA TYR A 309 2.95 -24.92 22.26
C TYR A 309 3.04 -26.45 22.20
N HIS A 310 4.19 -27.03 22.53
CA HIS A 310 4.41 -28.48 22.47
C HIS A 310 3.40 -29.27 23.32
N MET A 311 2.98 -28.70 24.46
CA MET A 311 1.99 -29.32 25.36
C MET A 311 0.54 -28.89 25.06
N GLY A 312 0.32 -28.07 24.02
CA GLY A 312 -0.99 -27.49 23.71
C GLY A 312 -1.64 -26.84 24.93
N ILE A 313 -2.91 -27.19 25.20
CA ILE A 313 -3.68 -26.69 26.35
C ILE A 313 -3.03 -27.09 27.70
N TYR A 314 -2.30 -28.20 27.73
CA TYR A 314 -1.65 -28.70 28.94
C TYR A 314 -0.43 -27.85 29.36
N ASP A 315 0.08 -26.96 28.49
CA ASP A 315 1.17 -26.01 28.84
C ASP A 315 0.81 -25.16 30.07
N SER A 316 -0.48 -24.82 30.23
CA SER A 316 -1.00 -24.06 31.37
C SER A 316 -1.03 -24.83 32.71
N LYS A 317 -0.81 -26.15 32.68
CA LYS A 317 -0.88 -27.03 33.86
C LYS A 317 0.49 -27.45 34.38
N ILE A 318 1.57 -27.06 33.69
CA ILE A 318 2.94 -27.41 34.08
C ILE A 318 3.69 -26.17 34.53
N GLU A 319 4.60 -26.35 35.47
CA GLU A 319 5.57 -25.31 35.81
C GLU A 319 6.55 -25.11 34.65
N ASN A 320 6.85 -23.85 34.37
CA ASN A 320 7.82 -23.44 33.36
C ASN A 320 7.42 -23.95 31.97
N GLY A 321 6.13 -23.81 31.64
CA GLY A 321 5.57 -23.99 30.30
C GLY A 321 6.10 -22.93 29.34
N GLN A 322 5.98 -23.17 28.03
CA GLN A 322 6.50 -22.24 27.01
C GLN A 322 5.82 -20.87 27.08
N LYS A 323 4.51 -20.83 27.37
CA LYS A 323 3.78 -19.58 27.53
C LYS A 323 4.30 -18.78 28.73
N GLU A 324 4.44 -19.44 29.88
CA GLU A 324 4.94 -18.82 31.11
C GLU A 324 6.37 -18.29 30.93
N ILE A 325 7.20 -19.06 30.21
CA ILE A 325 8.57 -18.65 29.85
C ILE A 325 8.55 -17.35 29.04
N LEU A 326 7.74 -17.28 27.96
CA LEU A 326 7.63 -16.09 27.13
C LEU A 326 7.09 -14.88 27.91
N GLU A 327 6.10 -15.07 28.77
CA GLU A 327 5.56 -14.01 29.64
C GLU A 327 6.64 -13.41 30.55
N LYS A 328 7.44 -14.26 31.19
CA LYS A 328 8.56 -13.84 32.03
C LYS A 328 9.67 -13.16 31.22
N MET A 329 10.00 -13.69 30.03
CA MET A 329 10.96 -13.07 29.11
C MET A 329 10.53 -11.64 28.75
N ASN A 330 9.27 -11.47 28.34
CA ASN A 330 8.72 -10.17 27.95
C ASN A 330 8.66 -9.19 29.13
N SER A 331 8.27 -9.67 30.31
CA SER A 331 8.25 -8.86 31.54
C SER A 331 9.65 -8.36 31.89
N LYS A 332 10.67 -9.21 31.72
CA LYS A 332 12.07 -8.87 32.00
C LYS A 332 12.61 -7.87 30.99
N LEU A 333 12.37 -8.05 29.69
CA LEU A 333 12.76 -7.08 28.67
C LEU A 333 12.13 -5.70 28.92
N LEU A 334 10.84 -5.66 29.28
CA LEU A 334 10.17 -4.41 29.65
C LEU A 334 10.81 -3.76 30.89
N SER A 335 11.28 -4.54 31.86
CA SER A 335 11.97 -3.99 33.03
C SER A 335 13.32 -3.35 32.65
N TYR A 336 14.03 -3.91 31.65
CA TYR A 336 15.30 -3.35 31.19
C TYR A 336 15.14 -1.98 30.53
N THR A 337 14.08 -1.78 29.74
CA THR A 337 13.85 -0.49 29.07
C THR A 337 13.58 0.64 30.06
N ARG A 338 12.98 0.32 31.21
CA ARG A 338 12.70 1.29 32.29
C ARG A 338 13.95 1.84 32.97
N VAL A 339 15.11 1.18 32.83
CA VAL A 339 16.38 1.67 33.39
C VAL A 339 16.87 2.91 32.65
N ASN A 340 16.54 3.05 31.36
CA ASN A 340 16.89 4.22 30.55
C ASN A 340 15.70 4.66 29.67
N PRO A 341 14.64 5.22 30.28
CA PRO A 341 13.38 5.47 29.58
C PRO A 341 13.48 6.56 28.50
N GLN A 342 14.57 7.35 28.48
CA GLN A 342 14.77 8.39 27.48
C GLN A 342 15.28 7.84 26.15
N ARG A 343 16.07 6.76 26.18
CA ARG A 343 16.75 6.21 24.99
C ARG A 343 16.48 4.73 24.75
N PHE A 344 15.92 4.00 25.71
CA PHE A 344 15.61 2.59 25.57
C PHE A 344 14.10 2.38 25.60
N HIS A 345 13.56 1.94 24.47
CA HIS A 345 12.12 1.82 24.23
C HIS A 345 11.72 0.37 24.03
N PHE A 346 10.48 0.06 24.40
CA PHE A 346 9.88 -1.25 24.21
C PHE A 346 8.82 -1.19 23.10
N LEU A 347 8.93 -2.07 22.11
CA LEU A 347 7.93 -2.25 21.07
C LEU A 347 7.10 -3.49 21.37
N ASP A 348 5.80 -3.29 21.55
CA ASP A 348 4.84 -4.37 21.75
C ASP A 348 4.40 -4.96 20.39
N THR A 349 5.29 -5.73 19.78
CA THR A 349 5.06 -6.40 18.48
C THR A 349 3.92 -7.41 18.59
N GLU A 350 3.83 -8.11 19.71
CA GLU A 350 2.74 -9.04 20.03
C GLU A 350 1.36 -8.37 19.87
N LYS A 351 1.15 -7.18 20.44
CA LYS A 351 -0.09 -6.42 20.28
C LYS A 351 -0.30 -5.92 18.85
N VAL A 352 0.76 -5.56 18.14
CA VAL A 352 0.66 -5.15 16.72
C VAL A 352 0.13 -6.33 15.89
N LEU A 353 0.73 -7.51 16.03
CA LEU A 353 0.37 -8.71 15.27
C LEU A 353 -1.00 -9.27 15.67
N ALA A 354 -1.41 -9.12 16.92
CA ALA A 354 -2.74 -9.53 17.38
C ALA A 354 -3.89 -8.88 16.57
N ASN A 355 -3.66 -7.72 15.95
CA ASN A 355 -4.65 -7.06 15.09
C ASN A 355 -4.78 -7.66 13.68
N TYR A 356 -3.83 -8.51 13.26
CA TYR A 356 -3.72 -9.03 11.89
C TYR A 356 -3.74 -10.57 11.79
N GLY A 357 -3.66 -11.28 12.92
CA GLY A 357 -3.37 -12.72 12.94
C GLY A 357 -1.85 -12.95 12.94
N LYS A 358 -1.42 -14.08 13.54
CA LYS A 358 0.00 -14.37 13.74
C LYS A 358 0.54 -15.39 12.76
#